data_AF-A0A5C7IA86-F1
#
_entry.id   AF-A0A5C7IA86-F1
#
_cell.length_a   1.000
_cell.length_b   1.000
_cell.length_c   1.000
_cell.angle_alpha   90.00
_cell.angle_beta   90.00
_cell.angle_gamma   90.00
#
_symmetry.space_group_name_H-M   'P 1'
#
loop_
_entity.id
_entity.type
_entity.pdbx_description
1 polymer ?
#
loop_
_entity_poly.entity_id
_entity_poly.type
_entity_poly.pdbx_seq_one_letter_code
_entity_poly.pdbx_strand_id
1 'polypeptide(L)'
;MHILGIAFDISLQISWQPSRTTKSIGSCGKWQVARAANRASFEQALASVREESVNAANRLMAEPVQKWARHAFEPSLKADHVSNNMSECFNSWIREDRDKPILQLLENFRRKIMIRLSEKWAEADKLNDTITPYAKENLTMNEKEARKLQVLHGRGRWYETLDQAGVKILVNIEDGTCDCGMWQMTGLPCMHAIAVFMYNREYAHDHVHWYYSKEAWKMTYDGNINPIPDESRWPEFEPQNIPNIEPPMKKTKVGRPKKKRTRAPDEPRAPNATFSKRCSLCNKLGHNRATCPSKGNDQLQKEKQLQKEKQLLRMSQKHQHTGLLHMWDALVLQINNLQLQLGPTTMNAAQAGLP
;
A
#
# COMPACT_ATOMS: atom_id res chain seq x y z
N MET A 1 4.03 2.10 -23.57
CA MET A 1 2.75 2.22 -22.83
C MET A 1 2.88 3.29 -21.76
N HIS A 2 2.12 4.37 -21.89
CA HIS A 2 2.33 5.66 -21.23
C HIS A 2 2.28 5.58 -19.69
N ILE A 3 3.45 5.71 -19.06
CA ILE A 3 3.66 5.94 -17.61
C ILE A 3 3.10 7.31 -17.16
N LEU A 4 2.75 8.18 -18.11
CA LEU A 4 2.22 9.54 -17.84
C LEU A 4 0.83 9.55 -17.18
N GLY A 5 0.02 8.50 -17.33
CA GLY A 5 -1.28 8.39 -16.63
C GLY A 5 -1.16 8.09 -15.14
N ILE A 6 -0.07 7.43 -14.71
CA ILE A 6 0.13 6.99 -13.32
C ILE A 6 0.60 8.14 -12.42
N ALA A 7 1.29 9.13 -12.98
CA ALA A 7 1.79 10.28 -12.24
C ALA A 7 0.68 11.28 -11.84
N PHE A 8 -0.44 11.30 -12.56
CA PHE A 8 -1.47 12.34 -12.40
C PHE A 8 -2.52 12.02 -11.30
N ASP A 9 -2.72 10.74 -11.01
CA ASP A 9 -3.66 10.28 -9.97
C ASP A 9 -3.24 10.71 -8.56
N ILE A 10 -1.93 10.84 -8.34
CA ILE A 10 -1.38 11.36 -7.08
C ILE A 10 -1.73 12.86 -6.93
N SER A 11 -1.79 13.62 -8.01
CA SER A 11 -2.13 15.05 -7.99
C SER A 11 -3.62 15.30 -7.72
N LEU A 12 -4.52 14.47 -8.25
CA LEU A 12 -5.97 14.58 -8.03
C LEU A 12 -6.42 14.15 -6.62
N GLN A 13 -5.67 13.27 -5.95
CA GLN A 13 -5.86 12.98 -4.51
C GLN A 13 -5.33 14.11 -3.61
N ILE A 14 -4.28 14.83 -4.02
CA ILE A 14 -3.70 15.92 -3.23
C ILE A 14 -4.57 17.20 -3.30
N SER A 15 -5.26 17.44 -4.41
CA SER A 15 -6.09 18.65 -4.62
C SER A 15 -7.49 18.58 -3.99
N TRP A 16 -7.96 17.41 -3.59
CA TRP A 16 -9.24 17.25 -2.91
C TRP A 16 -9.05 17.10 -1.39
N GLN A 17 -8.96 18.23 -0.69
CA GLN A 17 -9.14 18.26 0.77
C GLN A 17 -10.63 18.52 1.08
N PRO A 18 -11.37 17.56 1.66
CA PRO A 18 -12.69 17.85 2.20
C PRO A 18 -12.52 18.66 3.49
N SER A 19 -13.07 19.87 3.51
CA SER A 19 -13.26 20.60 4.77
C SER A 19 -14.22 19.80 5.66
N ARG A 20 -14.05 19.84 6.98
CA ARG A 20 -14.83 19.08 7.98
C ARG A 20 -16.35 19.25 7.89
N THR A 21 -16.83 20.19 7.09
CA THR A 21 -18.24 20.51 6.84
C THR A 21 -18.87 19.79 5.63
N THR A 22 -18.11 19.12 4.76
CA THR A 22 -18.66 18.41 3.58
C THR A 22 -18.65 16.89 3.76
N LYS A 23 -19.19 16.40 4.88
CA LYS A 23 -19.39 14.96 5.12
C LYS A 23 -20.64 14.39 4.43
N SER A 24 -21.45 15.21 3.77
CA SER A 24 -22.70 14.82 3.13
C SER A 24 -22.65 14.69 1.60
N ILE A 25 -21.60 15.18 0.94
CA ILE A 25 -21.46 15.04 -0.52
C ILE A 25 -20.67 13.76 -0.76
N GLY A 26 -21.42 12.68 -0.89
CA GLY A 26 -20.90 11.33 -0.99
C GLY A 26 -19.92 11.19 -2.15
N SER A 27 -18.94 10.31 -1.96
CA SER A 27 -18.08 9.78 -3.02
C SER A 27 -18.82 9.41 -4.31
N CYS A 28 -20.13 9.12 -4.23
CA CYS A 28 -21.02 8.78 -5.33
C CYS A 28 -21.08 9.83 -6.46
N GLY A 29 -21.31 11.12 -6.15
CA GLY A 29 -21.55 12.14 -7.18
C GLY A 29 -20.35 12.41 -8.09
N LYS A 30 -19.14 12.47 -7.51
CA LYS A 30 -17.89 12.60 -8.30
C LYS A 30 -17.70 11.44 -9.27
N TRP A 31 -17.95 10.20 -8.81
CA TRP A 31 -17.77 9.03 -9.66
C TRP A 31 -18.82 8.95 -10.76
N GLN A 32 -20.04 9.43 -10.53
CA GLN A 32 -21.07 9.53 -11.57
C GLN A 32 -20.63 10.50 -12.68
N VAL A 33 -20.12 11.69 -12.31
CA VAL A 33 -19.58 12.65 -13.28
C VAL A 33 -18.40 12.07 -14.06
N ALA A 34 -17.41 11.49 -13.36
CA ALA A 34 -16.22 10.93 -14.01
C ALA A 34 -16.53 9.75 -14.95
N ARG A 35 -17.53 8.94 -14.61
CA ARG A 35 -17.93 7.73 -15.38
C ARG A 35 -18.95 8.01 -16.48
N ALA A 36 -19.49 9.23 -16.59
CA ALA A 36 -20.41 9.57 -17.66
C ALA A 36 -19.78 9.27 -19.03
N ALA A 37 -20.53 8.57 -19.87
CA ALA A 37 -20.05 8.04 -21.15
C ALA A 37 -20.28 9.00 -22.32
N ASN A 38 -21.21 9.94 -22.17
CA ASN A 38 -21.44 11.03 -23.12
C ASN A 38 -21.48 12.38 -22.40
N ARG A 39 -21.43 13.46 -23.17
CA ARG A 39 -21.41 14.83 -22.67
C ARG A 39 -22.70 15.22 -21.95
N ALA A 40 -23.86 14.79 -22.44
CA ALA A 40 -25.15 15.14 -21.85
C ALA A 40 -25.30 14.56 -20.43
N SER A 41 -24.99 13.27 -20.25
CA SER A 41 -24.98 12.62 -18.94
C SER A 41 -23.92 13.21 -18.01
N PHE A 42 -22.78 13.65 -18.55
CA PHE A 42 -21.75 14.36 -17.78
C PHE A 42 -22.29 15.69 -17.24
N GLU A 43 -22.88 16.51 -18.10
CA GLU A 43 -23.44 17.81 -17.73
C GLU A 43 -24.59 17.67 -16.72
N GLN A 44 -25.47 16.66 -16.90
CA GLN A 44 -26.52 16.35 -15.94
C GLN A 44 -25.96 15.94 -14.57
N ALA A 45 -25.01 15.01 -14.53
CA ALA A 45 -24.38 14.58 -13.28
C ALA A 45 -23.63 15.75 -12.61
N LEU A 46 -22.99 16.61 -13.40
CA LEU A 46 -22.29 17.79 -12.89
C LEU A 46 -23.28 18.82 -12.32
N ALA A 47 -24.46 18.96 -12.93
CA ALA A 47 -25.52 19.82 -12.43
C ALA A 47 -26.01 19.35 -11.05
N SER A 48 -26.25 18.05 -10.87
CA SER A 48 -26.60 17.47 -9.56
C SER A 48 -25.51 17.72 -8.51
N VAL A 49 -24.23 17.57 -8.87
CA VAL A 49 -23.12 17.91 -7.95
C VAL A 49 -23.08 19.41 -7.63
N ARG A 50 -23.43 20.28 -8.59
CA ARG A 50 -23.47 21.73 -8.39
C ARG A 50 -24.63 22.16 -7.49
N GLU A 51 -25.77 21.49 -7.57
CA GLU A 51 -26.92 21.70 -6.67
C GLU A 51 -26.55 21.37 -5.22
N GLU A 52 -25.80 20.29 -5.00
CA GLU A 52 -25.31 19.92 -3.67
C GLU A 52 -24.18 20.85 -3.18
N SER A 53 -23.24 21.20 -4.07
CA SER A 53 -22.16 22.14 -3.78
C SER A 53 -21.51 22.72 -5.03
N VAL A 54 -21.74 24.02 -5.20
CA VAL A 54 -21.06 24.84 -6.20
C VAL A 54 -19.53 24.77 -6.08
N ASN A 55 -19.01 24.76 -4.84
CA ASN A 55 -17.57 24.68 -4.60
C ASN A 55 -16.99 23.33 -5.04
N ALA A 56 -17.71 22.22 -4.85
CA ALA A 56 -17.29 20.91 -5.30
C ALA A 56 -17.27 20.82 -6.83
N ALA A 57 -18.33 21.29 -7.50
CA ALA A 57 -18.41 21.33 -8.95
C ALA A 57 -17.30 22.19 -9.58
N ASN A 58 -17.05 23.38 -9.02
CA ASN A 58 -15.98 24.26 -9.51
C ASN A 58 -14.59 23.65 -9.34
N ARG A 59 -14.34 22.92 -8.24
CA ARG A 59 -13.09 22.17 -8.06
C ARG A 59 -12.92 21.03 -9.05
N LEU A 60 -13.99 20.30 -9.38
CA LEU A 60 -13.94 19.25 -10.40
C LEU A 60 -13.57 19.83 -11.78
N MET A 61 -14.17 20.97 -12.13
CA MET A 61 -13.94 21.64 -13.41
C MET A 61 -12.65 22.47 -13.47
N ALA A 62 -11.89 22.57 -12.36
CA ALA A 62 -10.61 23.26 -12.36
C ALA A 62 -9.55 22.53 -13.19
N GLU A 63 -9.68 21.21 -13.34
CA GLU A 63 -8.80 20.39 -14.17
C GLU A 63 -9.48 20.09 -15.52
N PRO A 64 -8.76 20.12 -16.66
CA PRO A 64 -9.31 19.77 -17.96
C PRO A 64 -9.97 18.38 -17.95
N VAL A 65 -11.22 18.33 -18.43
CA VAL A 65 -12.07 17.14 -18.40
C VAL A 65 -11.46 15.94 -19.13
N GLN A 66 -10.62 16.18 -20.14
CA GLN A 66 -9.91 15.17 -20.92
C GLN A 66 -8.98 14.30 -20.06
N LYS A 67 -8.60 14.75 -18.86
CA LYS A 67 -7.70 14.01 -17.98
C LYS A 67 -8.40 13.04 -17.03
N TRP A 68 -9.70 13.19 -16.82
CA TRP A 68 -10.38 12.45 -15.74
C TRP A 68 -11.83 12.04 -16.05
N ALA A 69 -12.50 12.69 -17.01
CA ALA A 69 -13.87 12.39 -17.38
C ALA A 69 -13.90 11.47 -18.61
N ARG A 70 -14.56 10.31 -18.47
CA ARG A 70 -14.60 9.27 -19.50
C ARG A 70 -15.11 9.77 -20.85
N HIS A 71 -16.20 10.55 -20.88
CA HIS A 71 -16.76 11.08 -22.13
C HIS A 71 -15.79 11.92 -22.97
N ALA A 72 -14.70 12.42 -22.37
CA ALA A 72 -13.72 13.28 -23.02
C ALA A 72 -12.43 12.54 -23.41
N PHE A 73 -12.36 11.23 -23.17
CA PHE A 73 -11.24 10.40 -23.62
C PHE A 73 -11.36 10.10 -25.12
N GLU A 74 -10.22 9.90 -25.77
CA GLU A 74 -10.16 9.55 -27.18
C GLU A 74 -10.80 8.17 -27.43
N PRO A 75 -11.88 8.07 -28.24
CA PRO A 75 -12.61 6.81 -28.43
C PRO A 75 -11.78 5.71 -29.11
N SER A 76 -10.67 6.03 -29.78
CA SER A 76 -9.76 5.03 -30.38
C SER A 76 -9.01 4.18 -29.34
N LEU A 77 -8.88 4.67 -28.10
CA LEU A 77 -8.22 3.96 -27.01
C LEU A 77 -9.04 2.80 -26.46
N LYS A 78 -10.38 2.83 -26.63
CA LYS A 78 -11.31 1.82 -26.11
C LYS A 78 -11.12 1.54 -24.61
N ALA A 79 -10.80 2.58 -23.85
CA ALA A 79 -10.48 2.50 -22.43
C ALA A 79 -11.59 3.12 -21.59
N ASP A 80 -12.16 2.33 -20.68
CA ASP A 80 -13.24 2.75 -19.78
C ASP A 80 -12.75 3.12 -18.36
N HIS A 81 -11.45 2.93 -18.11
CA HIS A 81 -10.81 3.06 -16.80
C HIS A 81 -10.60 4.52 -16.41
N VAL A 82 -11.25 4.93 -15.32
CA VAL A 82 -11.14 6.27 -14.72
C VAL A 82 -10.62 6.22 -13.28
N SER A 83 -10.11 5.06 -12.84
CA SER A 83 -9.66 4.83 -11.47
C SER A 83 -8.17 4.53 -11.39
N ASN A 84 -7.63 4.70 -10.18
CA ASN A 84 -6.26 4.41 -9.82
C ASN A 84 -5.95 2.90 -9.69
N ASN A 85 -6.90 2.03 -10.05
CA ASN A 85 -6.82 0.60 -9.78
C ASN A 85 -5.57 -0.04 -10.39
N MET A 86 -5.19 0.33 -11.62
CA MET A 86 -3.97 -0.19 -12.26
C MET A 86 -2.71 0.15 -11.45
N SER A 87 -2.61 1.38 -10.97
CA SER A 87 -1.51 1.87 -10.14
C SER A 87 -1.50 1.16 -8.78
N GLU A 88 -2.66 0.96 -8.16
CA GLU A 88 -2.78 0.26 -6.87
C GLU A 88 -2.43 -1.23 -6.99
N CYS A 89 -2.92 -1.91 -8.03
CA CYS A 89 -2.58 -3.29 -8.35
C CYS A 89 -1.08 -3.45 -8.56
N PHE A 90 -0.47 -2.58 -9.37
CA PHE A 90 0.98 -2.62 -9.61
C PHE A 90 1.77 -2.39 -8.31
N ASN A 91 1.41 -1.37 -7.54
CA ASN A 91 2.04 -1.08 -6.25
C ASN A 91 1.91 -2.23 -5.24
N SER A 92 0.80 -2.96 -5.29
CA SER A 92 0.60 -4.17 -4.49
C SER A 92 1.50 -5.31 -4.99
N TRP A 93 1.58 -5.51 -6.30
CA TRP A 93 2.34 -6.57 -6.94
C TRP A 93 3.86 -6.50 -6.70
N ILE A 94 4.40 -5.28 -6.57
CA ILE A 94 5.83 -5.02 -6.32
C ILE A 94 6.18 -4.76 -4.84
N ARG A 95 5.18 -4.83 -3.94
CA ARG A 95 5.30 -4.35 -2.55
C ARG A 95 6.45 -5.00 -1.78
N GLU A 96 6.68 -6.29 -1.99
CA GLU A 96 7.68 -7.08 -1.27
C GLU A 96 9.10 -6.92 -1.84
N ASP A 97 9.21 -6.51 -3.10
CA ASP A 97 10.49 -6.44 -3.81
C ASP A 97 11.10 -5.05 -3.82
N ARG A 98 10.27 -4.00 -3.77
CA ARG A 98 10.72 -2.59 -3.94
C ARG A 98 11.79 -2.11 -2.95
N ASP A 99 11.96 -2.79 -1.82
CA ASP A 99 12.92 -2.45 -0.76
C ASP A 99 14.21 -3.30 -0.85
N LYS A 100 14.33 -4.20 -1.84
CA LYS A 100 15.49 -5.09 -2.03
C LYS A 100 16.64 -4.38 -2.77
N PRO A 101 17.89 -4.86 -2.64
CA PRO A 101 19.01 -4.39 -3.45
C PRO A 101 18.68 -4.44 -4.95
N ILE A 102 19.24 -3.53 -5.75
CA ILE A 102 18.88 -3.36 -7.17
C ILE A 102 18.97 -4.66 -7.97
N LEU A 103 20.01 -5.47 -7.76
CA LEU A 103 20.18 -6.76 -8.44
C LEU A 103 19.06 -7.75 -8.08
N GLN A 104 18.72 -7.85 -6.79
CA GLN A 104 17.62 -8.71 -6.34
C GLN A 104 16.26 -8.21 -6.81
N LEU A 105 16.05 -6.89 -6.85
CA LEU A 105 14.83 -6.28 -7.38
C LEU A 105 14.63 -6.64 -8.84
N LEU A 106 15.67 -6.44 -9.67
CA LEU A 106 15.62 -6.75 -11.09
C LEU A 106 15.40 -8.25 -11.34
N GLU A 107 16.09 -9.12 -10.60
CA GLU A 107 15.91 -10.57 -10.75
C GLU A 107 14.49 -11.02 -10.35
N ASN A 108 13.92 -10.46 -9.28
CA ASN A 108 12.54 -10.79 -8.90
C ASN A 108 11.53 -10.25 -9.91
N PHE A 109 11.76 -9.05 -10.47
CA PHE A 109 10.91 -8.51 -11.54
C PHE A 109 10.99 -9.36 -12.80
N ARG A 110 12.19 -9.78 -13.21
CA ARG A 110 12.38 -10.70 -14.34
C ARG A 110 11.56 -11.98 -14.14
N ARG A 111 11.68 -12.63 -12.98
CA ARG A 111 10.92 -13.85 -12.65
C ARG A 111 9.41 -13.62 -12.63
N LYS A 112 8.95 -12.54 -12.01
CA LYS A 112 7.52 -12.20 -11.93
C LYS A 112 6.92 -11.95 -13.32
N ILE A 113 7.61 -11.21 -14.18
CA ILE A 113 7.15 -10.94 -15.55
C ILE A 113 7.18 -12.23 -16.38
N MET A 114 8.26 -13.01 -16.28
CA MET A 114 8.39 -14.32 -16.94
C MET A 114 7.22 -15.26 -16.60
N ILE A 115 6.92 -15.44 -15.31
CA ILE A 115 5.79 -16.25 -14.84
C ILE A 115 4.47 -15.68 -15.37
N ARG A 116 4.28 -14.35 -15.26
CA ARG A 116 3.04 -13.70 -15.67
C ARG A 116 2.75 -13.85 -17.16
N LEU A 117 3.78 -13.72 -18.02
CA LEU A 117 3.66 -13.92 -19.47
C LEU A 117 3.23 -15.36 -19.78
N SER A 118 3.92 -16.34 -19.17
CA SER A 118 3.62 -17.77 -19.34
C SER A 118 2.21 -18.13 -18.85
N GLU A 119 1.81 -17.67 -17.66
CA GLU A 119 0.46 -17.88 -17.11
C GLU A 119 -0.61 -17.30 -18.02
N LYS A 120 -0.43 -16.05 -18.48
CA LYS A 120 -1.42 -15.37 -19.31
C LYS A 120 -1.54 -15.96 -20.71
N TRP A 121 -0.44 -16.43 -21.27
CA TRP A 121 -0.46 -17.20 -22.51
C TRP A 121 -1.22 -18.52 -22.33
N ALA A 122 -0.91 -19.29 -21.28
CA ALA A 122 -1.57 -20.56 -21.01
C ALA A 122 -3.08 -20.40 -20.71
N GLU A 123 -3.48 -19.32 -20.04
CA GLU A 123 -4.88 -18.95 -19.86
C GLU A 123 -5.57 -18.68 -21.21
N ALA A 124 -4.92 -17.93 -22.11
CA ALA A 124 -5.46 -17.64 -23.44
C ALA A 124 -5.57 -18.91 -24.29
N ASP A 125 -4.60 -19.81 -24.23
CA ASP A 125 -4.64 -21.09 -24.98
C ASP A 125 -5.84 -21.93 -24.59
N LYS A 126 -6.15 -22.03 -23.29
CA LYS A 126 -7.29 -22.77 -22.75
C LYS A 126 -8.65 -22.14 -23.06
N LEU A 127 -8.68 -20.90 -23.53
CA LEU A 127 -9.93 -20.22 -23.84
C LEU A 127 -10.56 -20.83 -25.09
N ASN A 128 -11.75 -21.42 -24.97
CA ASN A 128 -12.49 -21.97 -26.11
C ASN A 128 -13.17 -20.90 -26.96
N ASP A 129 -13.36 -19.71 -26.39
CA ASP A 129 -14.03 -18.58 -27.03
C ASP A 129 -13.04 -17.74 -27.85
N THR A 130 -13.56 -16.95 -28.79
CA THR A 130 -12.72 -16.04 -29.59
C THR A 130 -12.58 -14.66 -28.96
N ILE A 131 -13.44 -14.32 -27.99
CA ILE A 131 -13.35 -13.09 -27.19
C ILE A 131 -12.94 -13.38 -25.74
N THR A 132 -12.37 -12.37 -25.07
CA THR A 132 -11.96 -12.45 -23.67
C THR A 132 -13.15 -12.75 -22.73
N PRO A 133 -12.90 -13.42 -21.59
CA PRO A 133 -13.92 -13.60 -20.55
C PRO A 133 -14.56 -12.29 -20.08
N TYR A 134 -13.78 -11.21 -19.96
CA TYR A 134 -14.28 -9.88 -19.58
C TYR A 134 -15.32 -9.36 -20.59
N ALA A 135 -15.02 -9.43 -21.88
CA ALA A 135 -15.96 -9.02 -22.92
C ALA A 135 -17.22 -9.88 -22.91
N LYS A 136 -17.07 -11.20 -22.78
CA LYS A 136 -18.19 -12.15 -22.70
C LYS A 136 -19.12 -11.86 -21.51
N GLU A 137 -18.55 -11.60 -20.34
CA GLU A 137 -19.31 -11.24 -19.15
C GLU A 137 -20.07 -9.93 -19.34
N ASN A 138 -19.42 -8.92 -19.92
CA ASN A 138 -20.03 -7.62 -20.21
C ASN A 138 -21.19 -7.75 -21.22
N LEU A 139 -20.99 -8.51 -22.30
CA LEU A 139 -22.05 -8.83 -23.28
C LEU A 139 -23.23 -9.53 -22.59
N THR A 140 -22.97 -10.56 -21.78
CA THR A 140 -24.01 -11.31 -21.06
C THR A 140 -24.82 -10.40 -20.14
N MET A 141 -24.16 -9.45 -19.45
CA MET A 141 -24.84 -8.48 -18.61
C MET A 141 -25.69 -7.51 -19.44
N ASN A 142 -25.13 -6.95 -20.51
CA ASN A 142 -25.83 -5.99 -21.37
C ASN A 142 -26.98 -6.65 -22.15
N GLU A 143 -26.87 -7.93 -22.53
CA GLU A 143 -27.94 -8.71 -23.16
C GLU A 143 -29.17 -8.85 -22.26
N LYS A 144 -28.99 -8.96 -20.94
CA LYS A 144 -30.12 -9.02 -20.00
C LYS A 144 -30.89 -7.69 -19.97
N GLU A 145 -30.17 -6.58 -20.01
CA GLU A 145 -30.77 -5.24 -20.04
C GLU A 145 -31.36 -4.90 -21.41
N ALA A 146 -30.71 -5.34 -22.50
CA ALA A 146 -31.16 -5.15 -23.87
C ALA A 146 -32.57 -5.72 -24.12
N ARG A 147 -32.90 -6.85 -23.50
CA ARG A 147 -34.23 -7.50 -23.60
C ARG A 147 -35.38 -6.63 -23.08
N LYS A 148 -35.09 -5.61 -22.27
CA LYS A 148 -36.08 -4.70 -21.69
C LYS A 148 -36.37 -3.50 -22.61
N LEU A 149 -35.59 -3.33 -23.67
CA LEU A 149 -35.69 -2.21 -24.59
C LEU A 149 -36.60 -2.54 -25.78
N GLN A 150 -37.35 -1.54 -26.22
CA GLN A 150 -38.03 -1.58 -27.50
C GLN A 150 -37.13 -1.01 -28.59
N VAL A 151 -37.11 -1.66 -29.77
CA VAL A 151 -36.38 -1.18 -30.94
C VAL A 151 -37.38 -0.71 -31.98
N LEU A 152 -37.21 0.51 -32.46
CA LEU A 152 -37.92 1.09 -33.60
C LEU A 152 -36.92 1.28 -34.74
N HIS A 153 -37.32 0.86 -35.93
CA HIS A 153 -36.49 0.93 -37.13
C HIS A 153 -37.34 1.44 -38.30
N GLY A 154 -36.79 2.43 -39.01
CA GLY A 154 -37.36 2.93 -40.26
C GLY A 154 -36.66 2.31 -41.46
N ARG A 155 -35.76 3.07 -42.09
CA ARG A 155 -34.92 2.63 -43.22
C ARG A 155 -33.45 3.00 -42.96
N GLY A 156 -32.53 2.19 -43.51
CA GLY A 156 -31.09 2.40 -43.35
C GLY A 156 -30.52 1.70 -42.11
N ARG A 157 -29.38 2.18 -41.62
CA ARG A 157 -28.62 1.57 -40.50
C ARG A 157 -28.76 2.32 -39.16
N TRP A 158 -29.73 3.24 -39.08
CA TRP A 158 -30.08 3.99 -37.88
C TRP A 158 -31.29 3.36 -37.18
N TYR A 159 -31.19 3.22 -35.87
CA TYR A 159 -32.19 2.60 -35.02
C TYR A 159 -32.47 3.49 -33.82
N GLU A 160 -33.70 3.43 -33.36
CA GLU A 160 -34.15 4.09 -32.15
C GLU A 160 -34.45 3.04 -31.09
N THR A 161 -33.83 3.16 -29.92
CA THR A 161 -34.11 2.30 -28.77
C THR A 161 -34.81 3.09 -27.69
N LEU A 162 -35.84 2.49 -27.09
CA LEU A 162 -36.64 3.07 -26.03
C LEU A 162 -36.56 2.19 -24.78
N ASP A 163 -36.27 2.81 -23.65
CA ASP A 163 -36.38 2.15 -22.35
C ASP A 163 -37.82 2.17 -21.82
N GLN A 164 -38.05 1.54 -20.67
CA GLN A 164 -39.37 1.49 -20.02
C GLN A 164 -39.87 2.87 -19.55
N ALA A 165 -38.97 3.85 -19.42
CA ALA A 165 -39.30 5.23 -19.06
C ALA A 165 -39.52 6.13 -20.30
N GLY A 166 -39.39 5.58 -21.52
CA GLY A 166 -39.52 6.32 -22.77
C GLY A 166 -38.29 7.14 -23.15
N VAL A 167 -37.14 6.92 -22.50
CA VAL A 167 -35.88 7.54 -22.88
C VAL A 167 -35.42 6.98 -24.20
N LYS A 168 -35.22 7.88 -25.16
CA LYS A 168 -34.78 7.57 -26.51
C LYS A 168 -33.26 7.60 -26.63
N ILE A 169 -32.68 6.55 -27.20
CA ILE A 169 -31.26 6.46 -27.56
C ILE A 169 -31.11 6.00 -29.01
N LEU A 170 -30.35 6.75 -29.81
CA LEU A 170 -30.06 6.37 -31.19
C LEU A 170 -28.84 5.44 -31.26
N VAL A 171 -28.90 4.52 -32.22
CA VAL A 171 -27.83 3.56 -32.51
C VAL A 171 -27.61 3.52 -34.03
N ASN A 172 -26.35 3.61 -34.45
CA ASN A 172 -25.94 3.33 -35.81
C ASN A 172 -24.97 2.15 -35.81
N ILE A 173 -25.40 1.06 -36.44
CA ILE A 173 -24.66 -0.20 -36.48
C ILE A 173 -23.59 -0.24 -37.58
N GLU A 174 -23.66 0.64 -38.58
CA GLU A 174 -22.64 0.75 -39.63
C GLU A 174 -21.38 1.45 -39.09
N ASP A 175 -21.58 2.55 -38.37
CA ASP A 175 -20.49 3.31 -37.76
C ASP A 175 -20.02 2.75 -36.41
N GLY A 176 -20.74 1.77 -35.85
CA GLY A 176 -20.46 1.24 -34.52
C GLY A 176 -20.68 2.26 -33.40
N THR A 177 -21.72 3.10 -33.52
CA THR A 177 -21.98 4.22 -32.61
C THR A 177 -23.32 4.10 -31.91
N CYS A 178 -23.36 4.61 -30.67
CA CYS A 178 -24.58 4.73 -29.88
C CYS A 178 -24.55 6.04 -29.11
N ASP A 179 -25.68 6.75 -29.01
CA ASP A 179 -25.78 8.03 -28.30
C ASP A 179 -25.43 7.91 -26.81
N CYS A 180 -25.55 6.71 -26.21
CA CYS A 180 -25.10 6.48 -24.84
C CYS A 180 -23.56 6.59 -24.69
N GLY A 181 -22.79 6.60 -25.78
CA GLY A 181 -21.33 6.75 -25.81
C GLY A 181 -20.54 5.51 -25.39
N MET A 182 -21.16 4.54 -24.70
CA MET A 182 -20.45 3.38 -24.15
C MET A 182 -19.78 2.53 -25.22
N TRP A 183 -20.43 2.29 -26.36
CA TRP A 183 -19.86 1.43 -27.40
C TRP A 183 -18.59 2.03 -28.00
N GLN A 184 -18.59 3.33 -28.27
CA GLN A 184 -17.44 4.06 -28.77
C GLN A 184 -16.29 4.08 -27.77
N MET A 185 -16.63 4.28 -26.48
CA MET A 185 -15.65 4.42 -25.40
C MET A 185 -15.00 3.11 -24.98
N THR A 186 -15.76 2.02 -24.93
CA THR A 186 -15.26 0.73 -24.46
C THR A 186 -14.89 -0.19 -25.61
N GLY A 187 -15.44 -0.01 -26.81
CA GLY A 187 -15.33 -1.00 -27.89
C GLY A 187 -16.17 -2.25 -27.69
N LEU A 188 -17.01 -2.28 -26.64
CA LEU A 188 -17.96 -3.35 -26.37
C LEU A 188 -19.38 -2.83 -26.67
N PRO A 189 -20.21 -3.61 -27.38
CA PRO A 189 -21.62 -3.29 -27.56
C PRO A 189 -22.32 -3.00 -26.23
N CYS A 190 -22.95 -1.83 -26.15
CA CYS A 190 -23.81 -1.47 -25.03
C CYS A 190 -25.18 -2.14 -25.14
N MET A 191 -25.99 -2.09 -24.08
CA MET A 191 -27.34 -2.68 -24.08
C MET A 191 -28.23 -2.22 -25.25
N HIS A 192 -28.11 -0.95 -25.67
CA HIS A 192 -28.87 -0.41 -26.81
C HIS A 192 -28.42 -1.03 -28.14
N ALA A 193 -27.11 -1.13 -28.37
CA ALA A 193 -26.55 -1.76 -29.56
C ALA A 193 -26.93 -3.25 -29.62
N ILE A 194 -26.85 -3.95 -28.49
CA ILE A 194 -27.24 -5.35 -28.39
C ILE A 194 -28.74 -5.53 -28.68
N ALA A 195 -29.61 -4.64 -28.20
CA ALA A 195 -31.04 -4.70 -28.52
C ALA A 195 -31.28 -4.62 -30.04
N VAL A 196 -30.55 -3.75 -30.73
CA VAL A 196 -30.59 -3.62 -32.19
C VAL A 196 -30.06 -4.88 -32.88
N PHE A 197 -28.97 -5.47 -32.39
CA PHE A 197 -28.47 -6.73 -32.94
C PHE A 197 -29.48 -7.86 -32.78
N MET A 198 -30.12 -7.97 -31.61
CA MET A 198 -31.18 -8.95 -31.38
C MET A 198 -32.36 -8.74 -32.34
N TYR A 199 -32.75 -7.49 -32.61
CA TYR A 199 -33.78 -7.15 -33.59
C TYR A 199 -33.40 -7.60 -35.01
N ASN A 200 -32.14 -7.39 -35.39
CA ASN A 200 -31.59 -7.81 -36.69
C ASN A 200 -31.21 -9.30 -36.77
N ARG A 201 -31.30 -10.05 -35.66
CA ARG A 201 -30.80 -11.44 -35.52
C ARG A 201 -29.30 -11.58 -35.77
N GLU A 202 -28.53 -10.55 -35.41
CA GLU A 202 -27.07 -10.53 -35.42
C GLU A 202 -26.52 -10.92 -34.03
N TYR A 203 -25.33 -11.52 -34.00
CA TYR A 203 -24.66 -11.86 -32.74
C TYR A 203 -23.85 -10.67 -32.24
N ALA A 204 -24.10 -10.24 -30.99
CA ALA A 204 -23.35 -9.15 -30.36
C ALA A 204 -21.84 -9.43 -30.27
N HIS A 205 -21.48 -10.71 -30.21
CA HIS A 205 -20.11 -11.20 -30.23
C HIS A 205 -19.30 -10.67 -31.43
N ASP A 206 -19.91 -10.57 -32.61
CA ASP A 206 -19.22 -10.19 -33.85
C ASP A 206 -18.95 -8.68 -33.95
N HIS A 207 -19.58 -7.91 -33.06
CA HIS A 207 -19.47 -6.45 -32.98
C HIS A 207 -18.53 -5.99 -31.85
N VAL A 208 -17.80 -6.93 -31.24
CA VAL A 208 -16.78 -6.66 -30.23
C VAL A 208 -15.50 -6.16 -30.90
N HIS A 209 -14.92 -5.08 -30.38
CA HIS A 209 -13.67 -4.55 -30.88
C HIS A 209 -12.51 -5.56 -30.74
N TRP A 210 -11.61 -5.58 -31.73
CA TRP A 210 -10.52 -6.57 -31.84
C TRP A 210 -9.63 -6.66 -30.60
N TYR A 211 -9.47 -5.57 -29.85
CA TYR A 211 -8.70 -5.54 -28.59
C TYR A 211 -9.15 -6.58 -27.56
N TYR A 212 -10.40 -7.04 -27.63
CA TYR A 212 -10.94 -8.06 -26.75
C TYR A 212 -10.91 -9.47 -27.36
N SER A 213 -10.26 -9.66 -28.50
CA SER A 213 -10.09 -10.99 -29.10
C SER A 213 -9.03 -11.82 -28.34
N LYS A 214 -9.15 -13.14 -28.44
CA LYS A 214 -8.14 -14.10 -28.02
C LYS A 214 -6.81 -13.86 -28.73
N GLU A 215 -6.86 -13.44 -29.99
CA GLU A 215 -5.67 -13.08 -30.77
C GLU A 215 -4.94 -11.88 -30.17
N ALA A 216 -5.64 -10.78 -29.90
CA ALA A 216 -5.08 -9.60 -29.23
C ALA A 216 -4.48 -9.92 -27.86
N TRP A 217 -5.15 -10.78 -27.09
CA TRP A 217 -4.63 -11.28 -25.82
C TRP A 217 -3.29 -11.98 -26.02
N LYS A 218 -3.22 -12.95 -26.94
CA LYS A 218 -1.97 -13.66 -27.22
C LYS A 218 -0.87 -12.72 -27.65
N MET A 219 -1.15 -11.81 -28.60
CA MET A 219 -0.19 -10.79 -29.03
C MET A 219 0.34 -9.93 -27.87
N THR A 220 -0.52 -9.60 -26.90
CA THR A 220 -0.14 -8.81 -25.72
C THR A 220 0.87 -9.55 -24.82
N TYR A 221 0.79 -10.88 -24.77
CA TYR A 221 1.60 -11.73 -23.89
C TYR A 221 2.57 -12.66 -24.64
N ASP A 222 2.81 -12.42 -25.93
CA ASP A 222 3.68 -13.22 -26.81
C ASP A 222 5.16 -13.13 -26.42
N GLY A 223 5.55 -12.06 -25.72
CA GLY A 223 6.91 -11.88 -25.24
C GLY A 223 7.36 -13.05 -24.35
N ASN A 224 8.59 -13.50 -24.57
CA ASN A 224 9.22 -14.54 -23.75
C ASN A 224 10.47 -13.98 -23.03
N ILE A 225 10.59 -14.27 -21.74
CA ILE A 225 11.77 -13.96 -20.93
C ILE A 225 12.42 -15.29 -20.56
N ASN A 226 13.59 -15.55 -21.12
CA ASN A 226 14.32 -16.78 -20.85
C ASN A 226 14.82 -16.84 -19.39
N PRO A 227 14.90 -18.05 -18.81
CA PRO A 227 15.57 -18.25 -17.53
C PRO A 227 17.06 -17.90 -17.66
N ILE A 228 17.60 -17.25 -16.64
CA ILE A 228 19.04 -16.97 -16.52
C ILE A 228 19.65 -18.09 -15.66
N PRO A 229 20.81 -18.66 -16.06
CA PRO A 229 21.54 -19.62 -15.23
C PRO A 229 21.87 -19.05 -13.85
N ASP A 230 22.15 -19.95 -12.91
CA ASP A 230 22.66 -19.56 -11.60
C ASP A 230 24.02 -18.85 -11.73
N GLU A 231 24.30 -17.90 -10.83
CA GLU A 231 25.55 -17.13 -10.80
C GLU A 231 26.80 -18.01 -10.76
N SER A 232 26.72 -19.18 -10.09
CA SER A 232 27.81 -20.17 -10.05
C SER A 232 28.21 -20.75 -11.41
N ARG A 233 27.36 -20.60 -12.44
CA ARG A 233 27.55 -21.14 -13.78
C ARG A 233 27.72 -20.05 -14.83
N TRP A 234 27.87 -18.79 -14.40
CA TRP A 234 28.13 -17.71 -15.34
C TRP A 234 29.55 -17.84 -15.92
N PRO A 235 29.76 -17.55 -17.21
CA PRO A 235 31.08 -17.59 -17.80
C PRO A 235 31.99 -16.56 -17.10
N GLU A 236 33.27 -16.89 -16.96
CA GLU A 236 34.27 -15.92 -16.51
C GLU A 236 34.37 -14.80 -17.56
N PHE A 237 34.23 -13.56 -17.10
CA PHE A 237 34.18 -12.39 -17.97
C PHE A 237 35.59 -11.84 -18.25
N GLU A 238 35.90 -11.55 -19.50
CA GLU A 238 37.11 -10.78 -19.85
C GLU A 238 36.87 -9.28 -19.61
N PRO A 239 37.67 -8.60 -18.76
CA PRO A 239 37.48 -7.18 -18.43
C PRO A 239 37.57 -6.22 -19.62
N GLN A 240 38.13 -6.68 -20.74
CA GLN A 240 38.45 -5.89 -21.93
C GLN A 240 37.21 -5.53 -22.76
N ASN A 241 36.10 -6.26 -22.59
CA ASN A 241 34.88 -6.13 -23.41
C ASN A 241 33.73 -5.40 -22.70
N ILE A 242 33.96 -4.79 -21.53
CA ILE A 242 32.92 -4.11 -20.76
C ILE A 242 33.02 -2.60 -21.01
N PRO A 243 31.93 -1.93 -21.46
CA PRO A 243 31.87 -0.48 -21.41
C PRO A 243 32.10 -0.01 -19.97
N ASN A 244 32.92 1.01 -19.76
CA ASN A 244 33.07 1.58 -18.41
C ASN A 244 31.72 2.17 -17.96
N ILE A 245 30.95 1.44 -17.14
CA ILE A 245 29.66 1.90 -16.60
C ILE A 245 29.94 2.63 -15.29
N GLU A 246 30.01 3.96 -15.37
CA GLU A 246 30.12 4.78 -14.17
C GLU A 246 28.84 4.70 -13.33
N PRO A 247 28.96 4.64 -11.99
CA PRO A 247 27.78 4.67 -11.13
C PRO A 247 27.04 6.00 -11.33
N PRO A 248 25.69 5.99 -11.35
CA PRO A 248 24.93 7.23 -11.45
C PRO A 248 25.30 8.15 -10.29
N MET A 249 25.49 9.45 -10.58
CA MET A 249 25.78 10.45 -9.56
C MET A 249 24.73 10.39 -8.43
N LYS A 250 25.17 10.01 -7.23
CA LYS A 250 24.32 9.95 -6.04
C LYS A 250 23.93 11.37 -5.62
N LYS A 251 22.70 11.79 -5.97
CA LYS A 251 22.05 12.94 -5.34
C LYS A 251 21.44 12.50 -4.02
N THR A 252 22.15 12.71 -2.91
CA THR A 252 21.62 12.42 -1.58
C THR A 252 20.52 13.43 -1.26
N LYS A 253 19.25 13.04 -1.38
CA LYS A 253 18.16 13.82 -0.79
C LYS A 253 18.30 13.77 0.73
N VAL A 254 18.24 14.91 1.40
CA VAL A 254 18.34 14.99 2.87
C VAL A 254 17.18 14.20 3.49
N GLY A 255 17.49 13.18 4.29
CA GLY A 255 16.53 12.39 5.07
C GLY A 255 16.36 10.93 4.64
N ARG A 256 15.87 10.10 5.57
CA ARG A 256 15.60 8.67 5.33
C ARG A 256 14.40 8.49 4.38
N PRO A 257 14.52 7.73 3.29
CA PRO A 257 13.37 7.37 2.44
C PRO A 257 12.28 6.71 3.28
N LYS A 258 11.07 7.30 3.27
CA LYS A 258 9.93 6.75 4.01
C LYS A 258 9.44 5.49 3.30
N LYS A 259 9.54 4.33 3.97
CA LYS A 259 9.03 3.03 3.47
C LYS A 259 7.52 2.97 3.30
N LYS A 260 6.79 3.80 4.04
CA LYS A 260 5.32 3.88 3.96
C LYS A 260 4.96 5.18 3.26
N ARG A 261 3.97 5.10 2.36
CA ARG A 261 3.26 6.27 1.85
C ARG A 261 2.86 7.15 3.05
N THR A 262 3.06 8.45 2.94
CA THR A 262 2.47 9.39 3.89
C THR A 262 0.95 9.29 3.73
N ARG A 263 0.28 8.72 4.73
CA ARG A 263 -1.18 8.57 4.71
C ARG A 263 -1.81 9.95 4.66
N ALA A 264 -2.85 10.10 3.85
CA ALA A 264 -3.64 11.32 3.85
C ALA A 264 -4.38 11.47 5.20
N PRO A 265 -4.74 12.70 5.64
CA PRO A 265 -5.32 12.95 6.96
C PRO A 265 -6.62 12.19 7.26
N ASP A 266 -7.30 11.73 6.22
CA ASP A 266 -8.59 11.06 6.16
C ASP A 266 -8.50 9.52 6.08
N GLU A 267 -7.33 8.94 5.83
CA GLU A 267 -7.16 7.48 5.88
C GLU A 267 -7.39 6.98 7.31
N PRO A 268 -8.21 5.93 7.53
CA PRO A 268 -8.40 5.36 8.84
C PRO A 268 -7.04 4.95 9.40
N ARG A 269 -6.65 5.60 10.51
CA ARG A 269 -5.44 5.23 11.23
C ARG A 269 -5.59 3.78 11.63
N ALA A 270 -4.55 2.98 11.38
CA ALA A 270 -4.45 1.69 12.06
C ALA A 270 -4.67 1.96 13.56
N PRO A 271 -5.46 1.14 14.27
CA PRO A 271 -5.79 1.38 15.67
C PRO A 271 -4.49 1.70 16.39
N ASN A 272 -4.39 2.96 16.85
CA ASN A 272 -3.15 3.48 17.36
C ASN A 272 -2.71 2.55 18.49
N ALA A 273 -1.61 1.81 18.30
CA ALA A 273 -1.01 0.95 19.32
C ALA A 273 -0.51 1.75 20.56
N THR A 274 -0.81 3.06 20.63
CA THR A 274 -0.58 3.91 21.78
C THR A 274 -1.69 3.81 22.83
N PHE A 275 -2.95 3.48 22.46
CA PHE A 275 -4.05 3.37 23.44
C PHE A 275 -4.10 2.01 24.16
N SER A 276 -3.41 0.99 23.65
CA SER A 276 -3.34 -0.34 24.29
C SER A 276 -2.16 -0.50 25.25
N LYS A 277 -1.29 0.50 25.41
CA LYS A 277 -0.15 0.38 26.32
C LYS A 277 -0.60 0.58 27.76
N ARG A 278 -0.53 -0.49 28.54
CA ARG A 278 -0.71 -0.49 30.01
C ARG A 278 0.56 0.06 30.65
N CYS A 279 0.43 1.10 31.46
CA CYS A 279 1.57 1.66 32.20
C CYS A 279 2.11 0.62 33.18
N SER A 280 3.40 0.27 33.10
CA SER A 280 4.01 -0.73 33.99
C SER A 280 4.19 -0.25 35.44
N LEU A 281 3.86 1.01 35.75
CA LEU A 281 3.93 1.57 37.12
C LEU A 281 2.57 1.57 37.80
N CYS A 282 1.51 2.00 37.10
CA CYS A 282 0.17 2.16 37.71
C CYS A 282 -0.89 1.22 37.10
N ASN A 283 -0.51 0.40 36.12
CA ASN A 283 -1.37 -0.56 35.40
C ASN A 283 -2.61 0.03 34.70
N LYS A 284 -2.69 1.36 34.54
CA LYS A 284 -3.75 2.03 33.78
C LYS A 284 -3.38 2.14 32.30
N LEU A 285 -4.39 2.09 31.43
CA LEU A 285 -4.25 2.29 29.98
C LEU A 285 -4.18 3.79 29.63
N GLY A 286 -3.60 4.12 28.49
CA GLY A 286 -3.57 5.48 27.94
C GLY A 286 -2.29 6.29 28.18
N HIS A 287 -1.31 5.75 28.91
CA HIS A 287 0.01 6.36 29.07
C HIS A 287 1.09 5.30 29.33
N ASN A 288 2.37 5.65 29.13
CA ASN A 288 3.50 4.76 29.39
C ASN A 288 4.20 5.09 30.72
N ARG A 289 5.14 4.23 31.16
CA ARG A 289 5.93 4.43 32.39
C ARG A 289 6.61 5.81 32.44
N ALA A 290 7.10 6.30 31.30
CA ALA A 290 7.87 7.54 31.25
C ALA A 290 7.03 8.77 31.59
N THR A 291 5.75 8.76 31.21
CA THR A 291 4.78 9.85 31.39
C THR A 291 3.75 9.54 32.49
N CYS A 292 4.06 8.61 33.41
CA CYS A 292 3.14 8.21 34.47
C CYS A 292 2.97 9.33 35.52
N PRO A 293 1.75 9.80 35.83
CA PRO A 293 1.52 10.82 36.86
C PRO A 293 2.01 10.39 38.26
N SER A 294 2.03 9.08 38.53
CA SER A 294 2.41 8.51 39.83
C SER A 294 3.93 8.31 40.00
N LYS A 295 4.75 8.73 39.03
CA LYS A 295 6.20 8.48 38.99
C LYS A 295 6.96 9.10 40.17
N GLY A 296 6.47 10.23 40.71
CA GLY A 296 7.06 10.88 41.89
C GLY A 296 6.93 10.07 43.19
N ASN A 297 5.84 9.31 43.36
CA ASN A 297 5.62 8.53 44.58
C ASN A 297 6.49 7.26 44.66
N ASP A 298 6.83 6.64 43.51
CA ASP A 298 7.70 5.46 43.46
C ASP A 298 9.17 5.81 43.82
N GLN A 299 9.64 7.00 43.46
CA GLN A 299 10.99 7.47 43.84
C GLN A 299 11.09 7.76 45.34
N LEU A 300 10.11 8.44 45.92
CA LEU A 300 10.04 8.72 47.36
C LEU A 300 9.95 7.45 48.20
N GLN A 301 9.23 6.42 47.74
CA GLN A 301 9.15 5.14 48.45
C GLN A 301 10.48 4.37 48.40
N LYS A 302 11.16 4.35 47.25
CA LYS A 302 12.48 3.71 47.10
C LYS A 302 13.57 4.42 47.90
N GLU A 303 13.56 5.75 47.96
CA GLU A 303 14.50 6.51 48.78
C GLU A 303 14.31 6.25 50.28
N LYS A 304 13.06 6.20 50.75
CA LYS A 304 12.75 5.84 52.15
C LYS A 304 13.21 4.42 52.48
N GLN A 305 13.02 3.47 51.57
CA GLN A 305 13.41 2.07 51.77
C GLN A 305 14.95 1.91 51.78
N LEU A 306 15.64 2.59 50.87
CA LEU A 306 17.11 2.62 50.81
C LEU A 306 17.72 3.30 52.05
N GLN A 307 17.09 4.36 52.57
CA GLN A 307 17.52 4.99 53.83
C GLN A 307 17.34 4.05 55.02
N LYS A 308 16.24 3.29 55.06
CA LYS A 308 15.99 2.28 56.11
C LYS A 308 17.03 1.15 56.07
N GLU A 309 17.34 0.62 54.89
CA GLU A 309 18.39 -0.39 54.70
C GLU A 309 19.78 0.14 55.10
N LYS A 310 20.13 1.37 54.70
CA LYS A 310 21.40 1.99 55.10
C LYS A 310 21.50 2.20 56.61
N GLN A 311 20.40 2.53 57.29
CA GLN A 311 20.35 2.62 58.75
C GLN A 311 20.56 1.26 59.41
N LEU A 312 19.87 0.22 58.95
CA LEU A 312 20.03 -1.15 59.44
C LEU A 312 21.45 -1.67 59.25
N LEU A 313 22.08 -1.40 58.10
CA LEU A 313 23.45 -1.81 57.83
C LEU A 313 24.46 -1.13 58.77
N ARG A 314 24.28 0.18 59.04
CA ARG A 314 25.12 0.93 59.98
C ARG A 314 24.98 0.43 61.42
N MET A 315 23.76 0.04 61.84
CA MET A 315 23.53 -0.54 63.16
C MET A 315 24.20 -1.93 63.31
N SER A 316 24.15 -2.74 62.26
CA SER A 316 24.81 -4.05 62.20
C SER A 316 26.33 -3.93 62.25
N GLN A 317 26.92 -3.01 61.47
CA GLN A 317 28.37 -2.76 61.49
C GLN A 317 28.86 -2.24 62.85
N LYS A 318 28.09 -1.39 63.54
CA LYS A 318 28.41 -0.99 64.92
C LYS A 318 28.45 -2.17 65.89
N HIS A 319 27.48 -3.09 65.80
CA HIS A 319 27.46 -4.29 66.65
C HIS A 319 28.65 -5.22 66.40
N GLN A 320 29.07 -5.38 65.14
CA GLN A 320 30.24 -6.18 64.79
C GLN A 320 31.55 -5.55 65.32
N HIS A 321 31.66 -4.22 65.26
CA HIS A 321 32.86 -3.52 65.74
C HIS A 321 32.98 -3.55 67.27
N THR A 322 31.87 -3.44 68.01
CA THR A 322 31.87 -3.63 69.47
C THR A 322 32.17 -5.07 69.86
N GLY A 323 31.66 -6.05 69.12
CA GLY A 323 31.97 -7.47 69.36
C GLY A 323 33.46 -7.80 69.17
N LEU A 324 34.09 -7.24 68.13
CA LEU A 324 35.52 -7.43 67.86
C LEU A 324 36.42 -6.77 68.92
N LEU A 325 36.04 -5.59 69.44
CA LEU A 325 36.76 -4.93 70.54
C LEU A 325 36.75 -5.78 71.81
N HIS A 326 35.60 -6.33 72.21
CA HIS A 326 35.52 -7.22 73.38
C HIS A 326 36.31 -8.52 73.20
N MET A 327 36.38 -9.07 71.98
CA MET A 327 37.21 -10.24 71.68
C MET A 327 38.70 -9.92 71.74
N TRP A 328 39.10 -8.72 71.33
CA TRP A 328 40.50 -8.28 71.37
C TRP A 328 40.97 -8.04 72.81
N ASP A 329 40.14 -7.39 73.64
CA ASP A 329 40.42 -7.21 75.07
C ASP A 329 40.55 -8.55 75.80
N ALA A 330 39.70 -9.54 75.47
CA ALA A 330 39.80 -10.89 76.01
C ALA A 330 41.10 -11.62 75.58
N LEU A 331 41.51 -11.45 74.32
CA LEU A 331 42.73 -12.06 73.79
C LEU A 331 43.99 -11.45 74.43
N VAL A 332 44.02 -10.13 74.64
CA VAL A 332 45.13 -9.43 75.30
C VAL A 332 45.27 -9.86 76.76
N LEU A 333 44.16 -10.05 77.48
CA LEU A 333 44.17 -10.64 78.83
C LEU A 333 44.72 -12.08 78.85
N GLN A 334 44.42 -12.87 77.82
CA GLN A 334 44.89 -14.25 77.71
C GLN A 334 46.39 -14.33 77.38
N ILE A 335 46.90 -13.43 76.53
CA ILE A 335 48.31 -13.34 76.17
C ILE A 335 49.15 -12.85 77.36
N ASN A 336 48.69 -11.84 78.10
CA ASN A 336 49.39 -11.35 79.30
C ASN A 336 49.44 -12.39 80.42
N ASN A 337 48.40 -13.23 80.56
CA ASN A 337 48.42 -14.36 81.50
C ASN A 337 49.37 -15.49 81.07
N LEU A 338 49.60 -15.68 79.76
CA LEU A 338 50.54 -16.69 79.24
C LEU A 338 52.01 -16.25 79.30
N GLN A 339 52.30 -14.94 79.19
CA GLN A 339 53.66 -14.41 79.34
C GLN A 339 54.17 -14.42 80.80
N LEU A 340 53.29 -14.56 81.79
CA LEU A 340 53.68 -14.76 83.20
C LEU A 340 54.07 -16.22 83.53
N GLN A 341 53.89 -17.18 82.61
CA GLN A 341 54.15 -18.61 82.86
C GLN A 341 55.39 -19.19 82.14
N LEU A 342 56.06 -18.42 81.27
CA LEU A 342 57.23 -18.89 80.53
C LEU A 342 58.43 -17.95 80.77
N GLY A 343 59.36 -18.42 81.62
CA GLY A 343 60.65 -17.78 81.86
C GLY A 343 61.59 -17.83 80.64
N PRO A 344 62.71 -17.08 80.67
CA PRO A 344 63.47 -16.73 79.48
C PRO A 344 64.38 -17.89 79.04
N THR A 345 64.39 -18.19 77.74
CA THR A 345 65.45 -19.02 77.16
C THR A 345 65.88 -18.49 75.79
N THR A 346 67.17 -18.66 75.55
CA THR A 346 68.06 -17.90 74.67
C THR A 346 68.25 -18.55 73.30
N MET A 347 68.87 -17.76 72.40
CA MET A 347 69.67 -18.15 71.22
C MET A 347 68.92 -18.53 69.93
N ASN A 348 69.44 -18.33 68.72
CA ASN A 348 70.36 -17.39 68.06
C ASN A 348 70.39 -17.87 66.58
N ALA A 349 70.67 -16.96 65.64
CA ALA A 349 71.16 -17.21 64.27
C ALA A 349 70.27 -17.91 63.23
N ALA A 350 69.97 -17.20 62.14
CA ALA A 350 70.50 -17.50 60.81
C ALA A 350 70.24 -16.34 59.83
N GLN A 351 71.32 -15.90 59.18
CA GLN A 351 71.42 -14.83 58.18
C GLN A 351 71.17 -15.35 56.76
N ALA A 352 70.62 -14.48 55.90
CA ALA A 352 70.92 -14.25 54.47
C ALA A 352 69.65 -13.62 53.85
N GLY A 353 69.64 -12.52 53.10
CA GLY A 353 70.68 -11.80 52.37
C GLY A 353 70.01 -11.23 51.11
N LEU A 354 69.81 -9.92 51.12
CA LEU A 354 69.28 -8.94 50.14
C LEU A 354 69.94 -9.01 48.73
N PRO A 355 69.44 -8.31 47.68
CA PRO A 355 68.87 -6.94 47.61
C PRO A 355 67.37 -6.81 47.34
#